data_AF-A0A529AQW0-F1
#
_entry.id   AF-A0A529AQW0-F1
#
_cell.length_a   1.000
_cell.length_b   1.000
_cell.length_c   1.000
_cell.angle_alpha   90.00
_cell.angle_beta   90.00
_cell.angle_gamma   90.00
#
_symmetry.space_group_name_H-M   'P 1'
#
loop_
_entity.id
_entity.type
_entity.pdbx_description
1 polymer ?
#
loop_
_entity_poly.entity_id
_entity_poly.type
_entity_poly.pdbx_seq_one_letter_code
_entity_poly.pdbx_strand_id
1 'polypeptide(L)'
;SNVACLNPKGAVMWWQMIRTDAAAAAEVETRIQAFLATHVLPFRTRYDVSDAALDKAMAAAGGWAPLGPRLLWPYSSVPDEEIATLAEAARTAFPEWWL
;
A
#
# COMPACT_ATOMS: atom_id res chain seq x y z
N SER A 1 -6.17 -7.64 4.31
CA SER A 1 -4.92 -6.95 4.66
C SER A 1 -4.80 -5.73 3.78
N ASN A 2 -4.57 -4.55 4.35
CA ASN A 2 -4.49 -3.29 3.62
C ASN A 2 -3.36 -3.28 2.57
N VAL A 3 -2.33 -4.12 2.76
CA VAL A 3 -1.24 -4.28 1.78
C VAL A 3 -1.68 -4.94 0.47
N ALA A 4 -2.78 -5.71 0.48
CA ALA A 4 -3.34 -6.28 -0.74
C ALA A 4 -3.93 -5.20 -1.66
N CYS A 5 -4.34 -4.06 -1.10
CA CYS A 5 -4.72 -2.89 -1.90
C CYS A 5 -3.53 -2.39 -2.71
N LEU A 6 -2.31 -2.40 -2.15
CA LEU A 6 -1.11 -1.96 -2.85
C LEU A 6 -0.71 -2.91 -3.98
N ASN A 7 -0.61 -4.21 -3.70
CA ASN A 7 -0.24 -5.19 -4.71
C ASN A 7 -0.85 -6.57 -4.38
N PRO A 8 -1.96 -6.97 -5.05
CA PRO A 8 -2.61 -8.25 -4.79
C PRO A 8 -1.70 -9.46 -5.01
N LYS A 9 -0.83 -9.41 -6.05
CA LYS A 9 0.15 -10.47 -6.33
C LYS A 9 1.16 -10.57 -5.19
N GLY A 10 1.74 -9.44 -4.78
CA GLY A 10 2.68 -9.36 -3.67
C GLY A 10 2.10 -9.88 -2.36
N ALA A 11 0.83 -9.55 -2.07
CA ALA A 11 0.13 -10.06 -0.89
C ALA A 11 -0.03 -11.60 -0.90
N VAL A 12 -0.32 -12.19 -2.07
CA VAL A 12 -0.39 -13.66 -2.20
C VAL A 12 1.00 -14.28 -2.05
N MET A 13 2.04 -13.69 -2.66
CA MET A 13 3.42 -14.16 -2.51
C MET A 13 3.83 -14.18 -1.03
N TRP A 14 3.57 -13.08 -0.31
CA TRP A 14 3.85 -12.98 1.11
C TRP A 14 3.06 -14.01 1.93
N TRP A 15 1.77 -14.21 1.64
CA TRP A 15 0.98 -15.25 2.30
C TRP A 15 1.54 -16.67 2.07
N GLN A 16 2.06 -16.95 0.88
CA GLN A 16 2.73 -18.23 0.61
C GLN A 16 4.00 -18.37 1.45
N MET A 17 4.81 -17.31 1.57
CA MET A 17 5.99 -17.31 2.45
C MET A 17 5.63 -17.64 3.89
N ILE A 18 4.55 -17.08 4.44
CA ILE A 18 4.10 -17.41 5.81
C ILE A 18 3.95 -18.93 6.01
N ARG A 19 3.55 -19.66 4.98
CA ARG A 19 3.34 -21.11 5.02
C ARG A 19 4.60 -21.94 4.78
N THR A 20 5.59 -21.41 4.06
CA THR A 20 6.76 -22.17 3.60
C THR A 20 8.07 -21.74 4.25
N ASP A 21 8.17 -20.47 4.66
CA ASP A 21 9.31 -19.83 5.29
C ASP A 21 8.87 -18.65 6.16
N ALA A 22 8.56 -18.96 7.42
CA ALA A 22 8.06 -17.97 8.38
C ALA A 22 9.08 -16.88 8.71
N ALA A 23 10.38 -17.16 8.62
CA ALA A 23 11.43 -16.18 8.91
C ALA A 23 11.48 -15.13 7.80
N ALA A 24 11.53 -15.56 6.54
CA ALA A 24 11.45 -14.65 5.40
C ALA A 24 10.15 -13.85 5.39
N ALA A 25 9.03 -14.48 5.75
CA ALA A 25 7.74 -13.79 5.84
C ALA A 25 7.73 -12.68 6.92
N ALA A 26 8.41 -12.89 8.05
CA ALA A 26 8.53 -11.90 9.12
C ALA A 26 9.40 -10.69 8.72
N GLU A 27 10.44 -10.91 7.92
CA GLU A 27 11.24 -9.81 7.35
C GLU A 27 10.39 -8.95 6.40
N VAL A 28 9.55 -9.58 5.57
CA VAL A 28 8.61 -8.87 4.70
C VAL A 28 7.55 -8.12 5.51
N GLU A 29 6.96 -8.73 6.56
CA GLU A 29 6.03 -8.04 7.47
C GLU A 29 6.67 -6.79 8.09
N THR A 30 7.93 -6.87 8.52
CA THR A 30 8.66 -5.73 9.09
C THR A 30 8.79 -4.59 8.07
N ARG A 31 9.11 -4.91 6.80
CA ARG A 31 9.14 -3.93 5.70
C ARG A 31 7.77 -3.34 5.40
N ILE A 32 6.70 -4.14 5.44
CA ILE A 32 5.31 -3.68 5.29
C ILE A 32 4.95 -2.68 6.38
N GLN A 33 5.23 -3.00 7.65
CA GLN A 33 4.96 -2.12 8.77
C GLN A 33 5.74 -0.80 8.66
N ALA A 34 7.03 -0.87 8.32
CA ALA A 34 7.84 0.32 8.09
C ALA A 34 7.31 1.19 6.94
N PHE A 35 6.91 0.57 5.82
CA PHE A 35 6.31 1.27 4.68
C PHE A 35 5.02 1.98 5.07
N LEU A 36 4.10 1.28 5.75
CA LEU A 36 2.82 1.86 6.20
C LEU A 36 3.04 3.03 7.16
N ALA A 37 3.91 2.85 8.16
CA ALA A 37 4.21 3.88 9.15
C ALA A 37 4.86 5.13 8.53
N THR A 38 5.75 4.93 7.55
CA THR A 38 6.53 6.03 6.95
C THR A 38 5.76 6.77 5.87
N HIS A 39 4.99 6.06 5.04
CA HIS A 39 4.42 6.62 3.81
C HIS A 39 2.90 6.68 3.77
N VAL A 40 2.18 5.82 4.50
CA VAL A 40 0.72 5.72 4.38
C VAL A 40 0.01 6.38 5.56
N LEU A 41 0.35 6.00 6.79
CA LEU A 41 -0.28 6.53 7.99
C LEU A 41 -0.18 8.05 8.16
N PRO A 42 0.90 8.75 7.73
CA PRO A 42 0.96 10.21 7.81
C PRO A 42 -0.12 10.93 7.01
N PHE A 43 -0.68 10.31 5.96
CA PHE A 43 -1.78 10.91 5.19
C PHE A 43 -3.04 11.07 6.02
N ARG A 44 -3.29 10.20 7.01
CA ARG A 44 -4.47 10.27 7.88
C ARG A 44 -4.57 11.63 8.55
N THR A 45 -3.49 12.08 9.18
CA THR A 45 -3.45 13.35 9.92
C THR A 45 -3.22 14.54 9.00
N ARG A 46 -2.43 14.37 7.92
CA ARG A 46 -2.12 15.45 6.98
C ARG A 46 -3.34 15.89 6.17
N TYR A 47 -4.23 14.97 5.81
CA TYR A 47 -5.36 15.23 4.93
C TYR A 47 -6.74 15.00 5.58
N ASP A 48 -6.77 14.63 6.87
CA ASP A 48 -8.00 14.26 7.61
C ASP A 48 -8.83 13.21 6.86
N VAL A 49 -8.17 12.11 6.48
CA VAL A 49 -8.76 11.06 5.64
C VAL A 49 -8.95 9.75 6.41
N SER A 50 -10.00 9.02 6.03
CA SER A 50 -10.31 7.70 6.60
C SER A 50 -9.38 6.58 6.12
N ASP A 51 -9.43 5.42 6.78
CA ASP A 51 -8.69 4.23 6.36
C ASP A 51 -9.04 3.77 4.94
N ALA A 52 -10.30 3.93 4.53
CA ALA A 52 -10.72 3.64 3.18
C ALA A 52 -10.00 4.52 2.13
N ALA A 53 -9.65 5.76 2.50
CA ALA A 53 -8.91 6.66 1.62
C ALA A 53 -7.43 6.27 1.54
N LEU A 54 -6.85 5.77 2.64
CA LEU A 54 -5.49 5.21 2.65
C LEU A 54 -5.42 3.96 1.77
N ASP A 55 -6.39 3.06 1.90
CA ASP A 55 -6.49 1.85 1.07
C ASP A 55 -6.66 2.21 -0.41
N LYS A 56 -7.48 3.24 -0.71
CA LYS A 56 -7.66 3.75 -2.08
C LYS A 56 -6.40 4.38 -2.65
N ALA A 57 -5.64 5.12 -1.83
CA ALA A 57 -4.36 5.69 -2.22
C ALA A 57 -3.32 4.60 -2.51
N MET A 58 -3.24 3.58 -1.66
CA MET A 58 -2.39 2.41 -1.92
C MET A 58 -2.79 1.67 -3.19
N ALA A 59 -4.09 1.50 -3.45
CA ALA A 59 -4.57 0.89 -4.69
C ALA A 59 -4.20 1.70 -5.93
N ALA A 60 -4.32 3.02 -5.86
CA ALA A 60 -3.91 3.90 -6.95
C ALA A 60 -2.39 3.84 -7.19
N ALA A 61 -1.59 3.85 -6.11
CA ALA A 61 -0.14 3.73 -6.18
C ALA A 61 0.32 2.36 -6.70
N GLY A 62 -0.43 1.31 -6.38
CA GLY A 62 -0.22 -0.05 -6.85
C GLY A 62 -0.33 -0.20 -8.36
N GLY A 63 -1.23 0.57 -8.99
CA GLY A 63 -1.37 0.63 -10.45
C GLY A 63 -1.85 -0.68 -11.10
N TRP A 64 -2.43 -1.61 -10.34
CA TRP A 64 -2.92 -2.90 -10.85
C TRP A 64 -4.31 -2.80 -11.52
N ALA A 65 -4.98 -1.66 -11.40
CA ALA A 65 -6.25 -1.36 -12.06
C ALA A 65 -6.30 0.14 -12.45
N PRO A 66 -7.12 0.52 -13.45
CA PRO A 66 -7.25 1.91 -13.91
C PRO A 66 -8.11 2.73 -12.93
N LEU A 67 -7.60 2.94 -11.70
CA LEU A 67 -8.27 3.68 -10.65
C LEU A 67 -7.35 4.77 -10.07
N GLY A 68 -7.96 5.89 -9.68
CA GLY A 68 -7.29 6.94 -8.91
C GLY A 68 -7.61 6.86 -7.42
N PRO A 69 -7.05 7.76 -6.60
CA PRO A 69 -7.23 7.79 -5.15
C PRO A 69 -8.59 8.33 -4.69
N ARG A 70 -9.39 8.87 -5.62
CA ARG A 70 -10.68 9.49 -5.31
C ARG A 70 -11.69 8.48 -4.76
N LEU A 71 -12.29 8.83 -3.63
CA LEU A 71 -13.50 8.25 -3.06
C LEU A 71 -14.72 9.07 -3.44
N LEU A 72 -15.90 8.45 -3.30
CA LEU A 72 -17.18 9.14 -3.46
C LEU A 72 -17.48 9.97 -2.21
N TRP A 73 -18.22 11.07 -2.40
CA TRP A 73 -18.78 11.84 -1.30
C TRP A 73 -19.59 10.91 -0.36
N PRO A 74 -19.50 11.07 0.98
CA PRO A 74 -18.92 12.17 1.73
C PRO A 74 -17.44 12.01 2.13
N TYR A 75 -16.71 11.04 1.59
CA TYR A 75 -15.33 10.78 2.00
C TYR A 75 -14.31 11.72 1.36
N SER A 76 -13.39 12.23 2.17
CA SER A 76 -12.16 12.88 1.71
C SER A 76 -11.19 11.85 1.12
N SER A 77 -10.36 12.28 0.17
CA SER A 77 -9.41 11.44 -0.56
C SER A 77 -7.98 11.94 -0.37
N VAL A 78 -7.00 11.05 -0.49
CA VAL A 78 -5.59 11.47 -0.62
C VAL A 78 -5.42 12.17 -1.97
N PRO A 79 -4.69 13.31 -2.05
CA PRO A 79 -4.48 14.03 -3.30
C PRO A 79 -3.76 13.20 -4.38
N ASP A 80 -4.04 13.50 -5.65
CA ASP A 80 -3.46 12.77 -6.79
C ASP A 80 -1.93 12.92 -6.84
N GLU A 81 -1.40 14.06 -6.41
CA GLU A 81 0.04 14.36 -6.39
C GLU A 81 0.86 13.46 -5.46
N GLU A 82 0.26 12.88 -4.43
CA GLU A 82 0.94 11.98 -3.49
C GLU A 82 1.15 10.57 -4.08
N ILE A 83 0.36 10.21 -5.11
CA ILE A 83 0.29 8.83 -5.60
C ILE A 83 1.57 8.42 -6.31
N ALA A 84 2.19 9.33 -7.07
CA ALA A 84 3.47 9.05 -7.74
C ALA A 84 4.58 8.76 -6.72
N THR A 85 4.67 9.57 -5.66
CA THR A 85 5.65 9.40 -4.59
C THR A 85 5.39 8.11 -3.80
N LEU A 86 4.13 7.81 -3.47
CA LEU A 86 3.77 6.57 -2.78
C LEU A 86 4.10 5.33 -3.64
N ALA A 87 3.84 5.38 -4.95
CA ALA A 87 4.14 4.29 -5.88
C ALA A 87 5.64 4.03 -5.98
N GLU A 88 6.46 5.08 -6.01
CA GLU A 88 7.92 4.96 -6.03
C GLU A 88 8.45 4.35 -4.73
N ALA A 89 7.94 4.83 -3.58
CA ALA A 89 8.27 4.27 -2.28
C ALA A 89 7.89 2.77 -2.20
N ALA A 90 6.74 2.38 -2.75
CA ALA A 90 6.29 0.99 -2.78
C ALA A 90 7.21 0.09 -3.63
N ARG A 91 7.60 0.54 -4.84
CA ARG A 91 8.50 -0.22 -5.72
C ARG A 91 9.91 -0.34 -5.13
N THR A 92 10.37 0.70 -4.44
CA THR A 92 11.64 0.67 -3.70
C THR A 92 11.56 -0.28 -2.52
N ALA A 93 10.45 -0.26 -1.78
CA ALA A 93 10.26 -1.07 -0.60
C ALA A 93 10.04 -2.55 -0.91
N PHE A 94 9.43 -2.90 -2.05
CA PHE A 94 9.10 -4.28 -2.44
C PHE A 94 9.36 -4.55 -3.94
N PRO A 95 10.62 -4.44 -4.42
CA PRO A 95 10.94 -4.65 -5.83
C PRO A 95 10.47 -6.01 -6.35
N GLU A 96 10.48 -7.03 -5.50
CA GLU A 96 10.07 -8.40 -5.82
C GLU A 96 8.59 -8.56 -6.16
N TRP A 97 7.73 -7.59 -5.82
CA TRP A 97 6.28 -7.67 -6.11
C TRP A 97 5.89 -7.17 -7.50
N TRP A 98 6.81 -6.50 -8.21
CA TRP A 98 6.60 -5.98 -9.57
C TRP A 98 7.34 -6.78 -10.65
N LEU A 99 8.02 -7.86 -10.27
CA LEU A 99 8.63 -8.83 -11.19
C LEU A 99 7.57 -9.69 -11.90
#